data_AF-A0A2E7B449-F1
#
_entry.id   AF-A0A2E7B449-F1
#
_cell.length_a   1.000
_cell.length_b   1.000
_cell.length_c   1.000
_cell.angle_alpha   90.00
_cell.angle_beta   90.00
_cell.angle_gamma   90.00
#
_symmetry.space_group_name_H-M   'P 1'
#
loop_
_entity.id
_entity.type
_entity.pdbx_description
1 polymer ?
#
loop_
_entity_poly.entity_id
_entity_poly.type
_entity_poly.pdbx_seq_one_letter_code
_entity_poly.pdbx_strand_id
1 'polypeptide(L)'
;MSTPTPFGACVEYLRVSHAELADLLSEGTGKPYSLHRAKMVCDGREPVPGFAWTALRELDRSLDTHRDQLLLLHEQSGAGRFIVSKDDFRKADLRRVLIRTMLKLDGGASVDMVQHPGPTFGWIGPR
;
A
#
# COMPACT_ATOMS: atom_id res chain seq x y z
N MET A 1 10.34 -5.08 -23.00
CA MET A 1 9.87 -5.19 -21.60
C MET A 1 8.86 -6.33 -21.57
N SER A 2 8.98 -7.29 -20.64
CA SER A 2 7.97 -8.34 -20.48
C SER A 2 6.70 -7.73 -19.90
N THR A 3 5.56 -7.95 -20.54
CA THR A 3 4.26 -7.54 -20.00
C THR A 3 4.03 -8.25 -18.66
N PRO A 4 3.76 -7.52 -17.57
CA PRO A 4 3.51 -8.17 -16.28
C PRO A 4 2.28 -9.07 -16.41
N THR A 5 2.31 -10.21 -15.74
CA THR A 5 1.11 -11.05 -15.61
C THR A 5 0.02 -10.28 -14.86
N PRO A 6 -1.26 -10.70 -14.93
CA PRO A 6 -2.31 -10.08 -14.11
C PRO A 6 -1.95 -9.99 -12.62
N PHE A 7 -1.28 -11.03 -12.09
CA PHE A 7 -0.78 -11.01 -10.71
C PHE A 7 0.34 -9.98 -10.52
N GLY A 8 1.33 -9.96 -11.41
CA GLY A 8 2.40 -8.96 -11.40
C GLY A 8 1.89 -7.52 -11.49
N ALA A 9 0.86 -7.27 -12.30
CA ALA A 9 0.22 -5.97 -12.44
C ALA A 9 -0.49 -5.54 -11.13
N CYS A 10 -1.15 -6.48 -10.43
CA CYS A 10 -1.73 -6.19 -9.12
C CYS A 10 -0.67 -5.90 -8.06
N VAL A 11 0.45 -6.63 -8.06
CA VAL A 11 1.60 -6.38 -7.18
C VAL A 11 2.16 -4.98 -7.40
N GLU A 12 2.32 -4.58 -8.67
CA GLU A 12 2.80 -3.24 -9.04
C GLU A 12 1.80 -2.15 -8.66
N TYR A 13 0.50 -2.36 -8.91
CA TYR A 13 -0.57 -1.44 -8.53
C TYR A 13 -0.59 -1.20 -7.01
N LEU A 14 -0.41 -2.25 -6.21
CA LEU A 14 -0.32 -2.18 -4.75
C LEU A 14 1.04 -1.67 -4.26
N ARG A 15 1.99 -1.42 -5.17
CA ARG A 15 3.38 -1.04 -4.88
C ARG A 15 4.04 -2.01 -3.89
N VAL A 16 3.73 -3.29 -3.99
CA VAL A 16 4.34 -4.35 -3.17
C VAL A 16 5.70 -4.67 -3.77
N SER A 17 6.76 -4.50 -2.99
CA SER A 17 8.11 -4.85 -3.42
C SER A 17 8.25 -6.37 -3.54
N HIS A 18 9.23 -6.84 -4.33
CA HIS A 18 9.52 -8.27 -4.38
C HIS A 18 9.95 -8.85 -3.02
N ALA A 19 10.46 -8.02 -2.11
CA ALA A 19 10.81 -8.44 -0.74
C ALA A 19 9.54 -8.76 0.03
N GLU A 20 8.62 -7.81 0.09
CA GLU A 20 7.32 -7.98 0.76
C GLU A 20 6.52 -9.13 0.13
N LEU A 21 6.57 -9.29 -1.20
CA LEU A 21 5.94 -10.42 -1.86
C LEU A 21 6.59 -11.76 -1.47
N ALA A 22 7.92 -11.80 -1.36
CA ALA A 22 8.62 -13.01 -0.92
C ALA A 22 8.24 -13.37 0.52
N ASP A 23 8.09 -12.38 1.41
CA ASP A 23 7.64 -12.60 2.79
C ASP A 23 6.21 -13.16 2.83
N LEU A 24 5.29 -12.56 2.07
CA LEU A 24 3.90 -13.02 1.95
C LEU A 24 3.80 -14.45 1.42
N LEU A 25 4.57 -14.78 0.37
CA LEU A 25 4.61 -16.13 -0.19
C LEU A 25 5.25 -17.12 0.79
N SER A 26 6.23 -16.68 1.58
CA SER A 26 6.89 -17.51 2.59
C SER A 26 5.94 -17.87 3.72
N GLU A 27 5.20 -16.89 4.23
CA GLU A 27 4.20 -17.07 5.28
C GLU A 27 3.10 -18.04 4.84
N GLY A 28 2.52 -17.82 3.66
CA GLY A 28 1.40 -18.65 3.18
C GLY A 28 1.79 -20.08 2.78
N THR A 29 3.06 -20.36 2.47
CA THR A 29 3.53 -21.72 2.19
C THR A 29 4.24 -22.41 3.36
N GLY A 30 4.61 -21.67 4.40
CA GLY A 30 5.51 -22.14 5.46
C GLY A 30 6.92 -22.47 4.96
N LYS A 31 7.30 -22.04 3.75
CA LYS A 31 8.60 -22.30 3.12
C LYS A 31 9.24 -20.99 2.67
N PRO A 32 10.55 -20.80 2.85
CA PRO A 32 11.20 -19.56 2.43
C PRO A 32 11.11 -19.35 0.91
N TYR A 33 10.55 -18.20 0.52
CA TYR A 33 10.62 -17.64 -0.82
C TYR A 33 11.74 -16.62 -0.89
N SER A 34 12.52 -16.66 -1.98
CA SER A 34 13.51 -15.63 -2.25
C SER A 34 12.90 -14.50 -3.10
N LEU A 35 13.52 -13.33 -3.05
CA LEU A 35 13.26 -12.20 -3.96
C LEU A 35 13.17 -12.62 -5.43
N HIS A 36 14.08 -13.51 -5.84
CA HIS A 36 14.14 -14.01 -7.20
C HIS A 36 12.90 -14.83 -7.56
N ARG A 37 12.46 -15.73 -6.67
CA ARG A 37 11.25 -16.53 -6.88
C ARG A 37 9.98 -15.69 -6.89
N ALA A 38 9.88 -14.72 -5.98
CA ALA A 38 8.78 -13.76 -5.98
C ALA A 38 8.66 -13.01 -7.32
N LYS A 39 9.80 -12.57 -7.88
CA LYS A 39 9.84 -11.98 -9.23
C LYS A 39 9.37 -12.97 -10.31
N MET A 40 9.82 -14.22 -10.27
CA MET A 40 9.40 -15.23 -11.26
C MET A 40 7.89 -15.50 -11.23
N VAL A 41 7.26 -15.42 -10.05
CA VAL A 41 5.79 -15.50 -9.92
C VAL A 41 5.13 -14.30 -10.62
N CYS A 42 5.62 -13.07 -10.40
CA CYS A 42 5.11 -11.88 -11.10
C CYS A 42 5.30 -11.95 -12.62
N ASP A 43 6.42 -12.49 -13.08
CA ASP A 43 6.76 -12.66 -14.49
C ASP A 43 6.02 -13.85 -15.14
N GLY A 44 5.24 -14.64 -14.39
CA GLY A 44 4.49 -15.80 -14.88
C GLY A 44 5.35 -17.04 -15.19
N ARG A 45 6.58 -17.06 -14.68
CA ARG A 45 7.53 -18.18 -14.84
C ARG A 45 7.37 -19.23 -13.76
N GLU A 46 6.76 -18.86 -12.63
CA GLU A 46 6.28 -19.78 -11.60
C GLU A 46 4.75 -19.62 -11.44
N PRO A 47 4.03 -20.70 -11.08
CA PRO A 47 2.61 -20.61 -10.81
C PRO A 47 2.33 -19.72 -9.59
N VAL A 48 1.31 -18.89 -9.69
CA VAL A 48 0.84 -18.08 -8.56
C VAL A 48 0.07 -18.98 -7.58
N PRO A 49 0.51 -19.09 -6.32
CA PRO A 49 -0.25 -19.84 -5.32
C PRO A 49 -1.63 -19.19 -5.08
N GLY A 50 -2.68 -20.00 -4.94
CA GLY A 50 -4.05 -19.49 -4.79
C GLY A 50 -4.23 -18.53 -3.60
N PHE A 51 -3.56 -18.79 -2.47
CA PHE A 51 -3.61 -17.93 -1.29
C PHE A 51 -3.01 -16.54 -1.55
N ALA A 52 -2.06 -16.40 -2.49
CA ALA A 52 -1.40 -15.14 -2.77
C ALA A 52 -2.38 -14.12 -3.36
N TRP A 53 -3.35 -14.58 -4.16
CA TRP A 53 -4.46 -13.74 -4.63
C TRP A 53 -5.34 -13.24 -3.48
N THR A 54 -5.63 -14.11 -2.51
CA THR A 54 -6.42 -13.72 -1.33
C THR A 54 -5.68 -12.65 -0.53
N ALA A 55 -4.39 -12.87 -0.25
CA ALA A 55 -3.57 -11.92 0.51
C ALA A 55 -3.46 -10.55 -0.17
N LEU A 56 -3.28 -10.50 -1.50
CA LEU A 56 -3.29 -9.20 -2.22
C LEU A 56 -4.64 -8.49 -2.15
N ARG A 57 -5.75 -9.24 -2.22
CA ARG A 57 -7.10 -8.65 -2.07
C ARG A 57 -7.33 -8.12 -0.65
N GLU A 58 -6.85 -8.83 0.36
CA GLU A 58 -6.95 -8.39 1.76
C GLU A 58 -6.12 -7.15 2.01
N LEU A 59 -4.90 -7.08 1.46
CA LEU A 59 -4.07 -5.89 1.49
C LEU A 59 -4.79 -4.71 0.81
N ASP A 60 -5.35 -4.90 -0.38
CA ASP A 60 -6.07 -3.84 -1.11
C ASP A 60 -7.26 -3.30 -0.31
N ARG A 61 -8.08 -4.19 0.27
CA ARG A 61 -9.21 -3.80 1.15
C ARG A 61 -8.74 -3.06 2.40
N SER A 62 -7.64 -3.51 3.01
CA SER A 62 -7.07 -2.88 4.20
C SER A 62 -6.60 -1.45 3.86
N LEU A 63 -5.86 -1.27 2.76
CA LEU A 63 -5.41 0.04 2.32
C LEU A 63 -6.59 0.99 2.04
N ASP A 64 -7.65 0.49 1.43
CA ASP A 64 -8.87 1.27 1.18
C ASP A 64 -9.60 1.66 2.47
N THR A 65 -9.70 0.73 3.43
CA THR A 65 -10.28 1.01 4.75
C THR A 65 -9.53 2.12 5.47
N HIS A 66 -8.19 2.05 5.49
CA HIS A 66 -7.37 3.09 6.13
C HIS A 66 -7.43 4.43 5.39
N ARG A 67 -7.49 4.40 4.05
CA ARG A 67 -7.71 5.61 3.24
C ARG A 67 -9.02 6.30 3.63
N ASP A 68 -10.11 5.53 3.72
CA ASP A 68 -11.45 6.06 4.01
C ASP A 68 -11.53 6.63 5.43
N GLN A 69 -10.90 5.96 6.41
CA GLN A 69 -10.75 6.49 7.76
C GLN A 69 -9.99 7.82 7.78
N LEU A 70 -8.89 7.90 7.01
CA LEU A 70 -8.07 9.11 6.94
C LEU A 70 -8.81 10.28 6.25
N LEU A 71 -9.63 9.99 5.24
CA LEU A 71 -10.52 10.97 4.61
C LEU A 71 -11.58 11.49 5.59
N LEU A 72 -12.22 10.59 6.33
CA LEU A 72 -13.23 10.95 7.33
C LEU A 72 -12.64 11.87 8.42
N LEU A 73 -11.45 11.54 8.91
CA LEU A 73 -10.74 12.36 9.90
C LEU A 73 -10.38 13.75 9.33
N HIS A 74 -9.98 13.81 8.06
CA HIS A 74 -9.72 15.07 7.40
C HIS A 74 -10.99 15.93 7.28
N GLU A 75 -12.11 15.35 6.82
CA GLU A 75 -13.40 16.05 6.71
C GLU A 75 -13.88 16.56 8.08
N GLN A 76 -13.80 15.74 9.12
CA GLN A 76 -14.19 16.11 10.48
C GLN A 76 -13.32 17.22 11.08
N SER A 77 -12.05 17.30 10.70
CA SER A 77 -11.15 18.34 11.19
C SER A 77 -11.49 19.73 10.65
N GLY A 78 -12.18 19.83 9.51
CA GLY A 78 -12.45 21.09 8.82
C GLY A 78 -11.19 21.84 8.38
N ALA A 79 -10.01 21.19 8.38
CA ALA A 79 -8.72 21.86 8.23
C ALA A 79 -8.50 22.52 6.87
N GLY A 80 -9.37 22.30 5.87
CA GLY A 80 -9.27 22.84 4.51
C GLY A 80 -8.04 22.37 3.71
N ARG A 81 -7.07 21.75 4.40
CA ARG A 81 -5.82 21.23 3.87
C ARG A 81 -5.51 19.87 4.48
N PHE A 82 -4.92 19.01 3.67
CA PHE A 82 -4.48 17.69 4.07
C PHE A 82 -2.97 17.72 4.33
N ILE A 83 -2.57 17.64 5.59
CA ILE A 83 -1.17 17.74 6.01
C ILE A 83 -0.53 16.35 6.04
N VAL A 84 0.62 16.19 5.40
CA VAL A 84 1.38 14.93 5.38
C VAL A 84 2.84 15.17 5.75
N SER A 85 3.39 14.39 6.67
CA SER A 85 4.82 14.47 7.00
C SER A 85 5.66 13.69 5.98
N LYS A 86 6.85 14.22 5.65
CA LYS A 86 7.84 13.48 4.85
C LYS A 86 8.25 12.15 5.50
N ASP A 87 8.23 12.07 6.83
CA ASP A 87 8.58 10.85 7.55
C ASP A 87 7.52 9.75 7.38
N ASP A 88 6.25 10.12 7.16
CA ASP A 88 5.15 9.18 6.97
C ASP A 88 5.33 8.34 5.68
N PHE A 89 6.04 8.88 4.69
CA PHE A 89 6.37 8.19 3.44
C PHE A 89 7.46 7.11 3.59
N ARG A 90 8.17 7.05 4.73
CA ARG A 90 9.21 6.05 4.97
C ARG A 90 8.63 4.66 5.19
N LYS A 91 7.42 4.55 5.77
CA LYS A 91 6.73 3.27 5.98
C LYS A 91 5.93 2.91 4.73
N ALA A 92 6.10 1.70 4.22
CA ALA A 92 5.51 1.29 2.94
C ALA A 92 3.97 1.34 2.95
N ASP A 93 3.34 0.84 4.00
CA ASP A 93 1.87 0.85 4.12
C ASP A 93 1.30 2.24 4.30
N LEU A 94 1.89 3.05 5.18
CA LEU A 94 1.47 4.43 5.37
C LEU A 94 1.62 5.24 4.08
N ARG A 95 2.74 5.06 3.37
CA ARG A 95 2.93 5.63 2.03
C ARG A 95 1.82 5.21 1.05
N ARG A 96 1.43 3.93 1.02
CA ARG A 96 0.36 3.43 0.14
C ARG A 96 -0.97 4.11 0.47
N VAL A 97 -1.33 4.16 1.74
CA VAL A 97 -2.55 4.81 2.23
C VAL A 97 -2.55 6.30 1.85
N LEU A 98 -1.47 7.02 2.16
CA LEU A 98 -1.36 8.45 1.88
C LEU A 98 -1.47 8.76 0.39
N ILE A 99 -0.76 8.01 -0.47
CA ILE A 99 -0.87 8.19 -1.92
C ILE A 99 -2.30 8.00 -2.40
N ARG A 100 -2.99 6.95 -1.92
CA ARG A 100 -4.40 6.71 -2.26
C ARG A 100 -5.33 7.81 -1.76
N THR A 101 -5.10 8.32 -0.55
CA THR A 101 -5.87 9.43 0.02
C THR A 101 -5.67 10.70 -0.81
N MET A 102 -4.43 11.06 -1.14
CA MET A 102 -4.13 12.23 -1.99
C MET A 102 -4.78 12.13 -3.37
N LEU A 103 -4.74 10.96 -4.01
CA LEU A 103 -5.41 10.72 -5.30
C LEU A 103 -6.93 10.81 -5.21
N LYS A 104 -7.53 10.59 -4.04
CA LYS A 104 -8.99 10.69 -3.84
C LYS A 104 -9.46 12.10 -3.54
N LEU A 105 -8.59 12.93 -2.98
CA LEU A 105 -8.84 14.35 -2.68
C LEU A 105 -8.80 15.25 -3.93
N ASP A 106 -8.49 14.69 -5.10
CA ASP A 106 -8.19 15.38 -6.37
C ASP A 106 -9.27 16.42 -6.78
N GLY A 107 -9.03 17.68 -6.35
CA GLY A 107 -9.84 18.86 -6.65
C GLY A 107 -10.51 19.56 -5.46
N GLY A 108 -10.63 18.90 -4.30
CA GLY A 108 -11.41 19.42 -3.15
C GLY A 108 -10.59 20.03 -2.01
N ALA A 109 -9.35 19.57 -1.80
CA ALA A 109 -8.50 20.00 -0.69
C ALA A 109 -7.04 20.20 -1.13
N SER A 110 -6.37 21.22 -0.58
CA SER A 110 -4.94 21.44 -0.81
C SER A 110 -4.11 20.46 0.03
N VAL A 111 -3.08 19.84 -0.56
CA VAL A 111 -2.16 18.94 0.15
C VAL A 111 -0.90 19.71 0.55
N ASP A 112 -0.61 19.78 1.85
CA ASP A 112 0.58 20.45 2.39
C ASP A 112 1.57 19.42 2.95
N MET A 113 2.79 19.39 2.39
CA MET A 113 3.88 18.53 2.87
C MET A 113 4.76 19.25 3.90
N VAL A 114 4.91 18.68 5.10
CA VAL A 114 5.70 19.26 6.20
C VAL A 114 6.94 18.44 6.56
N GLN A 115 7.95 19.09 7.16
CA GLN A 115 9.22 18.45 7.56
C GLN A 115 9.19 17.80 8.96
N HIS A 116 8.28 18.21 9.82
CA HIS A 116 8.14 17.72 11.20
C HIS A 116 6.75 17.10 11.40
N PRO A 117 6.53 16.22 12.39
CA PRO A 117 5.21 15.62 12.64
C PRO A 117 4.17 16.71 12.95
N GLY A 118 3.46 17.16 11.92
CA GLY A 118 2.15 17.79 12.01
C GLY A 118 1.08 16.71 12.12
N PRO A 119 -0.18 17.05 12.42
CA PRO A 119 -1.15 16.06 12.85
C PRO A 119 -1.39 15.04 11.73
N THR A 120 -0.78 13.87 11.85
CA THR A 120 -1.10 12.68 11.05
C THR A 120 -2.46 12.13 11.52
N PHE A 121 -3.46 13.01 11.74
CA PHE A 121 -4.80 12.72 12.26
C PHE A 121 -4.89 11.63 13.34
N GLY A 122 -3.85 11.45 14.18
CA GLY A 122 -3.80 10.37 15.16
C GLY A 122 -3.79 8.95 14.55
N TRP A 123 -3.22 8.73 13.35
CA TRP A 123 -3.17 7.40 12.72
C TRP A 123 -2.38 6.40 13.58
N ILE A 124 -3.12 5.52 14.23
CA ILE A 124 -2.63 4.33 14.92
C ILE A 124 -2.63 3.24 13.85
N GLY A 125 -1.53 3.05 13.13
CA GLY A 125 -1.45 2.05 12.05
C GLY A 125 -1.83 0.64 12.49
N PRO A 126 -2.04 -0.30 11.55
CA PRO A 126 -2.33 -1.69 11.90
C PRO A 126 -1.19 -2.27 12.74
N ARG A 127 -1.57 -3.01 13.79
CA ARG A 127 -0.68 -3.73 14.70
C ARG A 127 -0.01 -4.91 14.01
#